data_AF-A0AAV2HII1-F1
#
_entry.id   AF-A0AAV2HII1-F1
#
_cell.length_a   1.000
_cell.length_b   1.000
_cell.length_c   1.000
_cell.angle_alpha   90.00
_cell.angle_beta   90.00
_cell.angle_gamma   90.00
#
_symmetry.space_group_name_H-M   'P 1'
#
loop_
_entity.id
_entity.type
_entity.pdbx_description
1 polymer ?
#
loop_
_entity_poly.entity_id
_entity_poly.type
_entity_poly.pdbx_seq_one_letter_code
_entity_poly.pdbx_strand_id
1 'polypeptide(L)' 'MCKTQRMSLNEHALKTGVVRKGSEKIYEGTVVPTPSEESVFEALKIPYRPPEERDH' A
#
# COMPACT_ATOMS: atom_id res chain seq x y z
N MET A 1 -1.00 6.35 7.05
CA MET A 1 -1.06 7.22 5.85
C MET A 1 -1.70 6.59 4.60
N CYS A 2 -2.10 5.31 4.58
CA CYS A 2 -2.68 4.65 3.38
C CYS A 2 -4.20 4.87 3.17
N LYS A 3 -4.78 6.01 3.58
CA LYS A 3 -6.23 6.25 3.40
C LYS A 3 -6.58 6.96 2.09
N THR A 4 -5.60 7.59 1.43
CA THR A 4 -5.84 8.48 0.29
C THR A 4 -5.40 7.90 -1.06
N GLN A 5 -4.56 6.87 -1.05
CA GLN A 5 -4.10 6.18 -2.25
C GLN A 5 -4.83 4.84 -2.29
N ARG A 6 -5.47 4.51 -3.41
CA ARG A 6 -6.29 3.30 -3.67
C ARG A 6 -5.49 2.00 -3.50
N MET A 7 -4.96 1.76 -2.32
CA MET A 7 -3.93 0.78 -2.01
C MET A 7 -4.18 0.27 -0.60
N SER A 8 -4.07 -1.05 -0.41
CA SER A 8 -4.19 -1.69 0.90
C SER A 8 -2.90 -2.42 1.16
N LEU A 9 -2.18 -2.00 2.20
CA LEU A 9 -1.00 -2.69 2.69
C LEU A 9 -1.44 -3.54 3.89
N ASN A 10 -1.26 -4.85 3.80
CA ASN A 10 -1.39 -5.77 4.93
C ASN A 10 -0.04 -6.47 5.16
N GLU A 11 0.15 -7.07 6.33
CA GLU A 11 1.38 -7.81 6.68
C GLU A 11 1.78 -8.90 5.66
N HIS A 12 0.82 -9.43 4.91
CA HIS A 12 1.09 -10.48 3.91
C HIS A 12 1.32 -9.97 2.49
N ALA A 13 0.82 -8.77 2.13
CA ALA A 13 0.85 -8.31 0.74
C ALA A 13 0.48 -6.84 0.58
N LEU A 14 1.07 -6.20 -0.43
CA LEU A 14 0.58 -4.96 -0.99
C LEU A 14 -0.49 -5.24 -2.05
N LYS A 15 -1.68 -4.65 -1.89
CA LYS A 15 -2.75 -4.66 -2.90
C LYS A 15 -2.87 -3.29 -3.54
N THR A 16 -2.80 -3.22 -4.86
CA THR A 16 -2.96 -1.98 -5.64
C THR A 16 -4.32 -1.91 -6.33
N GLY A 17 -4.82 -0.71 -6.56
CA GLY A 17 -6.06 -0.47 -7.29
C GLY A 17 -7.33 -0.62 -6.46
N VAL A 18 -7.24 -0.62 -5.12
CA VAL A 18 -8.37 -0.75 -4.18
C VAL A 18 -9.41 0.34 -4.47
N VAL A 19 -10.59 -0.07 -4.92
CA VAL A 19 -11.69 0.88 -5.17
C VAL A 19 -12.61 0.86 -3.96
N ARG A 20 -12.89 2.05 -3.42
CA ARG A 20 -13.90 2.27 -2.38
C ARG A 20 -14.95 3.23 -2.92
N LYS A 21 -16.22 2.88 -2.76
CA LYS A 21 -17.36 3.76 -3.06
C LYS A 21 -17.93 4.25 -1.74
N GLY A 22 -17.53 5.44 -1.33
CA GLY A 22 -17.82 5.96 0.01
C GLY A 22 -17.10 5.12 1.09
N SER A 23 -17.86 4.58 2.02
CA SER A 23 -17.36 3.71 3.10
C SER A 23 -17.19 2.25 2.69
N GLU A 24 -17.75 1.85 1.55
CA GLU A 24 -17.79 0.45 1.12
C GLU A 24 -16.64 0.12 0.17
N LYS A 25 -15.90 -0.95 0.48
CA LYS A 25 -14.79 -1.44 -0.33
C LYS A 25 -15.34 -2.35 -1.44
N ILE A 26 -15.54 -1.79 -2.63
CA ILE A 26 -16.06 -2.52 -3.80
C ILE A 26 -14.99 -3.36 -4.50
N TYR A 27 -13.72 -2.99 -4.40
CA TYR A 27 -12.64 -3.78 -4.99
C TYR A 27 -11.45 -3.85 -4.04
N GLU A 28 -10.99 -5.07 -3.78
CA GLU A 28 -9.91 -5.34 -2.83
C GLU A 28 -8.52 -4.94 -3.30
N GLY A 29 -8.38 -4.62 -4.59
CA GLY A 29 -7.10 -4.46 -5.23
C GLY A 29 -6.52 -5.80 -5.72
N THR A 30 -5.55 -5.70 -6.61
CA THR A 30 -4.75 -6.84 -7.07
C THR A 30 -3.50 -6.94 -6.20
N VAL A 31 -3.16 -8.17 -5.76
CA VAL A 31 -1.91 -8.43 -5.06
C VAL A 31 -0.75 -8.15 -5.99
N VAL A 32 0.10 -7.20 -5.61
CA VAL A 32 1.33 -6.90 -6.34
C VAL A 32 2.44 -7.71 -5.70
N PRO A 33 3.18 -8.52 -6.46
CA PRO A 33 4.39 -9.16 -5.95
C PRO A 33 5.42 -8.06 -5.65
N THR A 34 5.64 -7.80 -4.36
CA THR A 34 6.65 -6.85 -3.88
C THR A 34 7.76 -7.64 -3.20
N PRO A 35 8.79 -8.09 -3.94
CA PRO A 35 9.86 -8.92 -3.39
C PRO A 35 10.78 -8.16 -2.43
N SER A 36 10.81 -6.83 -2.52
CA SER A 36 11.52 -5.93 -1.60
C SER A 36 10.59 -4.84 -1.08
N GLU A 37 10.94 -4.27 0.08
CA GLU A 37 10.21 -3.13 0.65
C GLU A 37 10.24 -1.93 -0.31
N GLU A 38 11.36 -1.67 -0.98
CA GLU A 38 11.49 -0.60 -1.99
C GLU A 38 10.39 -0.66 -3.05
N SER A 39 10.09 -1.85 -3.59
CA SER A 39 9.00 -2.04 -4.55
C SER A 39 7.62 -1.72 -3.96
N VAL A 40 7.43 -1.89 -2.66
CA VAL A 40 6.21 -1.44 -1.96
C VAL A 40 6.13 0.08 -1.97
N PHE A 41 7.22 0.77 -1.62
CA PHE A 41 7.28 2.23 -1.59
C PHE A 41 7.10 2.84 -2.99
N GLU A 42 7.74 2.26 -4.02
CA GLU A 42 7.54 2.64 -5.42
C GLU A 42 6.09 2.47 -5.87
N ALA A 43 5.47 1.32 -5.57
CA ALA A 43 4.08 1.06 -5.92
C ALA A 43 3.13 2.02 -5.19
N LEU A 44 3.46 2.38 -3.95
CA LEU A 44 2.76 3.38 -3.15
C LEU A 44 3.09 4.84 -3.55
N LYS A 45 4.00 5.04 -4.52
CA LYS A 45 4.52 6.35 -4.95
C LYS A 45 4.98 7.23 -3.79
N ILE A 46 5.56 6.61 -2.77
CA ILE A 46 6.13 7.30 -1.62
C ILE A 46 7.65 7.12 -1.63
N PRO A 47 8.42 8.10 -1.14
CA PRO A 47 9.85 7.91 -0.95
C PRO A 47 10.09 6.77 0.03
N TYR A 48 11.02 5.87 -0.34
CA TYR A 48 11.48 4.80 0.56
C TYR A 48 11.95 5.41 1.87
N ARG A 49 11.47 4.86 2.99
CA ARG A 49 11.93 5.23 4.33
C ARG A 49 12.48 4.01 5.05
N PRO A 50 13.72 4.07 5.55
CA PRO A 50 14.28 3.03 6.37
C PRO A 50 13.47 2.85 7.66
N PRO A 51 13.48 1.66 8.27
CA PRO A 51 12.73 1.35 9.49
C PRO A 51 13.04 2.30 10.65
N GLU A 52 14.27 2.82 10.74
CA GLU A 52 14.69 3.79 11.77
C GLU A 52 13.91 5.12 11.72
N GLU A 53 13.38 5.52 10.55
CA GLU A 53 12.57 6.73 10.38
C GLU A 53 11.05 6.45 10.46
N ARG A 54 10.65 5.20 10.75
CA ARG A 54 9.23 4.80 10.82
C ARG A 54 8.65 4.76 12.24
N ASP A 55 9.47 4.91 13.28
CA ASP A 55 9.06 4.87 14.68
C ASP A 55 8.88 6.30 15.24
N HIS A 56 7.63 6.78 15.31
CA HIS A 56 7.23 7.97 16.08
C HIS A 56 5.72 8.02 16.33
#